data_AF-A0A1Q7PXK2-F1
#
_entry.id   AF-A0A1Q7PXK2-F1
#
_cell.length_a   1.000
_cell.length_b   1.000
_cell.length_c   1.000
_cell.angle_alpha   90.00
_cell.angle_beta   90.00
_cell.angle_gamma   90.00
#
_symmetry.space_group_name_H-M   'P 1'
#
loop_
_entity.id
_entity.type
_entity.pdbx_description
1 polymer ?
#
loop_
_entity_poly.entity_id
_entity_poly.type
_entity_poly.pdbx_seq_one_letter_code
_entity_poly.pdbx_strand_id
1 'polypeptide(L)'
;LWGALLFPAAFLFDRWWQSNYGLAAGIWHPPQILKAVAFFAIVLGSWLLAATWQNRPERGGAVAFAVGGGLVLTLIGVVTLTSSYPNRQHSGAFYEVACATYPIVPVALRGARKLRWPATAAAATYTAVICSMVWLLPLFPAKPQVAPIYNPLDHMMPPPFPLLLIVPALAIDALLRKMRADRPWLQAVAAGVMFFVIFAAVQWIFAEFLLSDMADNRFFAGGGKHWPFFLKIDPLARLQFWGAAKDELNVVSGLISIALGILAARLGLSIAAWIRRIQR
;
A
#
# COMPACT_ATOMS: atom_id res chain seq x y z
N LEU A 1 19.78 -5.89 12.48
CA LEU A 1 20.21 -5.59 13.87
C LEU A 1 19.60 -4.29 14.37
N TRP A 2 19.86 -3.12 13.77
CA TRP A 2 19.29 -1.84 14.25
C TRP A 2 17.76 -1.75 14.23
N GLY A 3 17.09 -2.24 13.17
CA GLY A 3 15.63 -2.31 13.13
C GLY A 3 15.01 -3.18 14.24
N ALA A 4 15.72 -4.22 14.67
CA ALA A 4 15.27 -5.11 15.74
C ALA A 4 15.39 -4.47 17.13
N LEU A 5 16.26 -3.46 17.32
CA LEU A 5 16.34 -2.66 18.55
C LEU A 5 15.28 -1.55 18.58
N LEU A 6 14.95 -0.98 17.40
CA LEU A 6 13.92 0.05 17.26
C LEU A 6 12.52 -0.48 17.62
N PHE A 7 12.24 -1.76 17.38
CA PHE A 7 10.90 -2.31 17.62
C PHE A 7 10.54 -2.43 19.12
N PRO A 8 11.38 -3.02 19.99
CA PRO A 8 11.18 -2.98 21.44
C PRO A 8 11.14 -1.54 21.99
N ALA A 9 12.00 -0.66 21.50
CA ALA A 9 12.00 0.75 21.93
C ALA A 9 10.67 1.44 21.59
N ALA A 10 10.17 1.26 20.36
CA ALA A 10 8.89 1.82 19.93
C ALA A 10 7.70 1.23 20.70
N PHE A 11 7.78 -0.06 21.06
CA PHE A 11 6.76 -0.72 21.89
C PHE A 11 6.72 -0.19 23.33
N LEU A 12 7.89 -0.05 23.97
CA LEU A 12 7.98 0.51 25.32
C LEU A 12 7.53 1.98 25.34
N PHE A 13 7.93 2.75 24.34
CA PHE A 13 7.50 4.15 24.21
C PHE A 13 5.99 4.27 24.01
N ASP A 14 5.38 3.39 23.22
CA ASP A 14 3.94 3.33 23.04
C ASP A 14 3.18 3.01 24.33
N ARG A 15 3.67 2.04 25.13
CA ARG A 15 3.08 1.74 26.44
C ARG A 15 3.13 2.93 27.38
N TRP A 16 4.29 3.59 27.48
CA TRP A 16 4.43 4.80 28.29
C TRP A 16 3.53 5.92 27.77
N TRP A 17 3.44 6.11 26.45
CA TRP A 17 2.60 7.13 25.87
C TRP A 17 1.13 6.91 26.19
N GLN A 18 0.64 5.68 26.00
CA GLN A 18 -0.74 5.32 26.30
C GLN A 18 -1.06 5.41 27.80
N SER A 19 -0.10 5.10 28.69
CA SER A 19 -0.34 5.24 30.14
C SER A 19 -0.46 6.69 30.59
N ASN A 20 0.15 7.64 29.87
CA ASN A 20 0.13 9.07 30.24
C ASN A 20 -0.95 9.87 29.50
N TYR A 21 -1.17 9.60 28.21
CA TYR A 21 -2.09 10.36 27.35
C TYR A 21 -3.40 9.60 27.04
N GLY A 22 -3.51 8.33 27.41
CA GLY A 22 -4.63 7.47 27.04
C GLY A 22 -4.61 7.04 25.57
N LEU A 23 -5.54 6.16 25.20
CA LEU A 23 -5.67 5.59 23.84
C LEU A 23 -6.13 6.58 22.76
N ALA A 24 -6.49 7.81 23.13
CA ALA A 24 -7.11 8.79 22.24
C ALA A 24 -6.11 9.72 21.50
N ALA A 25 -4.80 9.45 21.54
CA ALA A 25 -3.76 10.34 21.00
C ALA A 25 -3.70 10.43 19.44
N GLY A 26 -4.75 10.01 18.73
CA GLY A 26 -4.83 10.05 17.27
C GLY A 26 -4.06 8.91 16.58
N ILE A 27 -4.31 8.73 15.29
CA ILE A 27 -3.77 7.60 14.50
C ILE A 27 -2.25 7.70 14.33
N TRP A 28 -1.68 8.92 14.24
CA TRP A 28 -0.26 9.18 13.95
C TRP A 28 0.49 9.85 15.11
N HIS A 29 0.30 9.36 16.33
CA HIS A 29 1.09 9.82 17.49
C HIS A 29 2.56 9.40 17.38
N PRO A 30 3.50 10.07 18.09
CA PRO A 30 4.94 9.84 17.91
C PRO A 30 5.41 8.38 18.03
N PRO A 31 4.94 7.58 19.01
CA PRO A 31 5.24 6.14 19.05
C PRO A 31 4.83 5.38 17.79
N GLN A 32 3.67 5.69 17.22
CA GLN A 32 3.18 5.03 16.01
C GLN A 32 4.05 5.36 14.79
N ILE A 33 4.50 6.60 14.66
CA ILE A 33 5.44 7.00 13.60
C ILE A 33 6.76 6.22 13.76
N LEU A 34 7.28 6.10 14.98
CA LEU A 34 8.51 5.35 15.24
C LEU A 34 8.36 3.86 14.89
N LYS A 35 7.22 3.23 15.23
CA LYS A 35 6.91 1.86 14.81
C LYS A 35 6.88 1.72 13.30
N ALA A 36 6.23 2.65 12.59
CA ALA A 36 6.18 2.63 11.13
C ALA A 36 7.59 2.70 10.53
N VAL A 37 8.44 3.63 11.00
CA VAL A 37 9.84 3.75 10.58
C VAL A 37 10.62 2.46 10.85
N ALA A 38 10.43 1.85 12.03
CA ALA A 38 11.08 0.59 12.38
C ALA A 38 10.68 -0.55 11.42
N PHE A 39 9.39 -0.67 11.10
CA PHE A 39 8.90 -1.64 10.12
C PHE A 39 9.50 -1.42 8.72
N PHE A 40 9.52 -0.18 8.24
CA PHE A 40 10.17 0.14 6.97
C PHE A 40 11.65 -0.22 7.00
N ALA A 41 12.39 0.11 8.06
CA ALA A 41 13.81 -0.22 8.17
C ALA A 41 14.07 -1.74 8.11
N ILE A 42 13.24 -2.55 8.78
CA ILE A 42 13.34 -4.01 8.77
C ILE A 42 13.03 -4.58 7.38
N VAL A 43 11.91 -4.16 6.78
CA VAL A 43 11.45 -4.70 5.49
C VAL A 43 12.36 -4.23 4.36
N LEU A 44 12.77 -2.96 4.33
CA LEU A 44 13.75 -2.45 3.37
C LEU A 44 15.10 -3.17 3.53
N GLY A 45 15.58 -3.36 4.75
CA GLY A 45 16.81 -4.11 5.01
C GLY A 45 16.74 -5.54 4.46
N SER A 46 15.62 -6.22 4.68
CA SER A 46 15.37 -7.57 4.15
C SER A 46 15.27 -7.59 2.63
N TRP A 47 14.62 -6.58 2.05
CA TRP A 47 14.50 -6.42 0.60
C TRP A 47 15.86 -6.20 -0.06
N LEU A 48 16.75 -5.42 0.56
CA LEU A 48 18.12 -5.22 0.09
C LEU A 48 18.98 -6.49 0.20
N LEU A 49 18.80 -7.29 1.25
CA LEU A 49 19.47 -8.59 1.36
C LEU A 49 19.00 -9.56 0.26
N ALA A 50 17.71 -9.61 -0.02
CA ALA A 50 17.18 -10.39 -1.15
C ALA A 50 17.74 -9.88 -2.50
N ALA A 51 17.96 -8.57 -2.61
CA ALA A 51 18.58 -7.96 -3.78
C ALA A 51 20.05 -8.35 -3.96
N THR A 52 20.83 -8.55 -2.88
CA THR A 52 22.21 -9.02 -3.01
C THR A 52 22.23 -10.49 -3.45
N TRP A 53 21.33 -11.32 -2.92
CA TRP A 53 21.24 -12.73 -3.29
C TRP A 53 20.88 -12.95 -4.76
N GLN A 54 19.91 -12.19 -5.30
CA GLN A 54 19.54 -12.33 -6.72
C GLN A 54 20.67 -11.91 -7.67
N ASN A 55 21.55 -10.99 -7.24
CA ASN A 55 22.64 -10.47 -8.06
C ASN A 55 23.83 -11.42 -8.12
N ARG A 56 23.88 -12.43 -7.24
CA ARG A 56 24.89 -13.49 -7.30
C ARG A 56 24.50 -14.52 -8.38
N PRO A 57 25.44 -14.99 -9.20
CA PRO A 57 25.14 -15.94 -10.27
C PRO A 57 24.60 -17.27 -9.73
N GLU A 58 25.20 -17.80 -8.66
CA GLU A 58 24.94 -19.13 -8.11
C GLU A 58 23.70 -19.24 -7.22
N ARG A 59 23.22 -18.11 -6.66
CA ARG A 59 22.06 -18.10 -5.78
C ARG A 59 20.84 -17.56 -6.53
N GLY A 60 19.72 -18.27 -6.38
CA GLY A 60 18.39 -17.72 -6.66
C GLY A 60 18.08 -16.57 -5.71
N GLY A 61 17.03 -15.82 -5.97
CA GLY A 61 16.66 -14.69 -5.09
C GLY A 61 15.65 -13.72 -5.68
N ALA A 62 15.37 -13.80 -6.98
CA ALA A 62 14.42 -12.88 -7.62
C ALA A 62 12.99 -13.00 -7.05
N VAL A 63 12.57 -14.21 -6.62
CA VAL A 63 11.29 -14.41 -5.91
C VAL A 63 11.32 -13.72 -4.55
N ALA A 64 12.34 -13.96 -3.71
CA ALA A 64 12.48 -13.31 -2.41
C ALA A 64 12.55 -11.78 -2.54
N PHE A 65 13.20 -11.28 -3.59
CA PHE A 65 13.27 -9.85 -3.89
C PHE A 65 11.90 -9.28 -4.30
N ALA A 66 11.11 -9.99 -5.12
CA ALA A 66 9.76 -9.59 -5.46
C ALA A 66 8.82 -9.64 -4.24
N VAL A 67 8.89 -10.70 -3.43
CA VAL A 67 8.14 -10.83 -2.17
C VAL A 67 8.49 -9.70 -1.21
N GLY A 68 9.78 -9.38 -1.04
CA GLY A 68 10.23 -8.24 -0.25
C GLY A 68 9.65 -6.90 -0.74
N GLY A 69 9.58 -6.71 -2.06
CA GLY A 69 8.91 -5.55 -2.66
C GLY A 69 7.41 -5.51 -2.33
N GLY A 70 6.73 -6.66 -2.36
CA GLY A 70 5.32 -6.76 -1.94
C GLY A 70 5.08 -6.41 -0.47
N LEU A 71 6.02 -6.77 0.41
CA LEU A 71 5.98 -6.35 1.81
C LEU A 71 6.18 -4.85 1.96
N VAL A 72 7.04 -4.21 1.16
CA VAL A 72 7.17 -2.74 1.14
C VAL A 72 5.86 -2.10 0.67
N LEU A 73 5.22 -2.62 -0.39
CA LEU A 73 3.90 -2.16 -0.85
C LEU A 73 2.84 -2.29 0.26
N THR A 74 2.90 -3.36 1.05
CA THR A 74 2.02 -3.57 2.20
C THR A 74 2.23 -2.47 3.25
N LEU A 75 3.47 -2.13 3.59
CA LEU A 75 3.74 -1.03 4.51
C LEU A 75 3.28 0.33 3.97
N ILE A 76 3.46 0.59 2.67
CA ILE A 76 2.91 1.80 2.02
C ILE A 76 1.38 1.83 2.17
N GLY A 77 0.71 0.70 1.94
CA GLY A 77 -0.74 0.57 2.12
C GLY A 77 -1.20 0.84 3.55
N VAL A 78 -0.46 0.35 4.55
CA VAL A 78 -0.75 0.62 5.97
C VAL A 78 -0.62 2.11 6.30
N VAL A 79 0.45 2.78 5.83
CA VAL A 79 0.66 4.21 6.14
C VAL A 79 -0.32 5.11 5.38
N THR A 80 -0.73 4.72 4.19
CA THR A 80 -1.68 5.50 3.37
C THR A 80 -3.14 5.07 3.59
N LEU A 81 -3.41 4.19 4.57
CA LEU A 81 -4.72 3.58 4.79
C LEU A 81 -5.84 4.62 4.95
N THR A 82 -5.58 5.68 5.73
CA THR A 82 -6.57 6.74 5.99
C THR A 82 -6.95 7.52 4.74
N SER A 83 -6.09 7.52 3.72
CA SER A 83 -6.35 8.15 2.43
C SER A 83 -6.90 7.16 1.40
N SER A 84 -6.81 5.86 1.66
CA SER A 84 -7.13 4.78 0.70
C SER A 84 -8.48 4.10 0.93
N TYR A 85 -9.28 4.57 1.89
CA TYR A 85 -10.66 4.07 2.09
C TYR A 85 -11.48 4.16 0.80
N PRO A 86 -12.36 3.18 0.50
CA PRO A 86 -13.20 3.19 -0.70
C PRO A 86 -13.96 4.51 -0.89
N ASN A 87 -14.45 5.11 0.21
CA ASN A 87 -15.15 6.40 0.22
C ASN A 87 -14.31 7.57 -0.34
N ARG A 88 -12.98 7.47 -0.40
CA ARG A 88 -12.09 8.52 -0.93
C ARG A 88 -11.59 8.24 -2.34
N GLN A 89 -11.90 7.10 -2.93
CA GLN A 89 -11.24 6.66 -4.17
C GLN A 89 -11.74 7.37 -5.44
N HIS A 90 -12.72 8.26 -5.33
CA HIS A 90 -13.11 9.22 -6.38
C HIS A 90 -12.46 10.59 -6.19
N SER A 91 -11.63 10.76 -5.16
CA SER A 91 -11.00 12.04 -4.84
C SER A 91 -9.65 12.22 -5.51
N GLY A 92 -9.32 13.46 -5.89
CA GLY A 92 -8.01 13.83 -6.44
C GLY A 92 -6.87 13.48 -5.49
N ALA A 93 -7.03 13.82 -4.20
CA ALA A 93 -6.04 13.53 -3.17
C ALA A 93 -5.70 12.03 -3.04
N PHE A 94 -6.68 11.14 -3.25
CA PHE A 94 -6.43 9.69 -3.28
C PHE A 94 -5.45 9.31 -4.40
N TYR A 95 -5.70 9.78 -5.62
CA TYR A 95 -4.85 9.49 -6.78
C TYR A 95 -3.47 10.12 -6.66
N GLU A 96 -3.37 11.32 -6.10
CA GLU A 96 -2.09 11.99 -5.85
C GLU A 96 -1.22 11.18 -4.90
N VAL A 97 -1.78 10.74 -3.75
CA VAL A 97 -1.08 9.89 -2.78
C VAL A 97 -0.71 8.54 -3.39
N ALA A 98 -1.63 7.92 -4.12
CA ALA A 98 -1.41 6.63 -4.74
C ALA A 98 -0.28 6.69 -5.79
N CYS A 99 -0.31 7.67 -6.68
CA CYS A 99 0.71 7.87 -7.71
C CYS A 99 2.05 8.33 -7.14
N ALA A 100 2.06 9.08 -6.04
CA ALA A 100 3.31 9.48 -5.39
C ALA A 100 4.06 8.30 -4.74
N THR A 101 3.35 7.24 -4.34
CA THR A 101 3.91 6.20 -3.47
C THR A 101 4.01 4.82 -4.13
N TYR A 102 2.92 4.30 -4.71
CA TYR A 102 2.86 2.93 -5.19
C TYR A 102 3.76 2.63 -6.41
N PRO A 103 3.91 3.49 -7.43
CA PRO A 103 4.73 3.19 -8.61
C PRO A 103 6.21 2.92 -8.31
N ILE A 104 6.73 3.42 -7.18
CA ILE A 104 8.14 3.32 -6.81
C ILE A 104 8.60 1.85 -6.81
N VAL A 105 7.84 0.97 -6.14
CA VAL A 105 8.25 -0.42 -5.92
C VAL A 105 8.11 -1.29 -7.18
N PRO A 106 6.97 -1.34 -7.89
CA PRO A 106 6.81 -2.04 -9.17
C PRO A 106 7.90 -1.66 -10.18
N VAL A 107 8.23 -0.37 -10.28
CA VAL A 107 9.25 0.10 -11.21
C VAL A 107 10.67 -0.23 -10.73
N ALA A 108 10.94 -0.16 -9.42
CA ALA A 108 12.23 -0.58 -8.83
C ALA A 108 12.52 -2.07 -9.07
N LEU A 109 11.48 -2.90 -9.10
CA LEU A 109 11.58 -4.34 -9.35
C LEU A 109 12.02 -4.70 -10.77
N ARG A 110 12.14 -3.73 -11.69
CA ARG A 110 12.88 -3.89 -12.95
C ARG A 110 14.33 -4.37 -12.74
N GLY A 111 14.90 -4.14 -11.56
CA GLY A 111 16.21 -4.69 -11.18
C GLY A 111 16.23 -6.23 -11.15
N ALA A 112 15.09 -6.90 -11.00
CA ALA A 112 14.97 -8.35 -10.89
C ALA A 112 15.11 -9.05 -12.26
N ARG A 113 16.32 -9.46 -12.64
CA ARG A 113 16.57 -10.05 -13.98
C ARG A 113 16.07 -11.48 -14.16
N LYS A 114 15.99 -12.26 -13.08
CA LYS A 114 15.70 -13.72 -13.14
C LYS A 114 14.21 -14.05 -12.99
N LEU A 115 13.33 -13.05 -12.84
CA LEU A 115 11.89 -13.26 -12.74
C LEU A 115 11.20 -12.59 -13.93
N ARG A 116 10.28 -13.31 -14.58
CA ARG A 116 9.56 -12.76 -15.73
C ARG A 116 8.76 -11.54 -15.29
N TRP A 117 7.83 -11.71 -14.34
CA TRP A 117 6.86 -10.71 -13.87
C TRP A 117 7.12 -10.24 -12.42
N PRO A 118 8.22 -9.51 -12.15
CA PRO A 118 8.59 -9.16 -10.78
C PRO A 118 7.66 -8.13 -10.14
N ALA A 119 7.18 -7.12 -10.88
CA ALA A 119 6.24 -6.15 -10.34
C ALA A 119 4.90 -6.82 -9.98
N THR A 120 4.41 -7.69 -10.86
CA THR A 120 3.17 -8.44 -10.67
C THR A 120 3.26 -9.36 -9.46
N ALA A 121 4.39 -10.05 -9.27
CA ALA A 121 4.61 -10.93 -8.11
C ALA A 121 4.63 -10.15 -6.78
N ALA A 122 5.19 -8.93 -6.77
CA ALA A 122 5.14 -8.06 -5.60
C ALA A 122 3.73 -7.56 -5.30
N ALA A 123 2.98 -7.13 -6.32
CA ALA A 123 1.58 -6.75 -6.15
C ALA A 123 0.71 -7.93 -5.68
N ALA A 124 0.95 -9.14 -6.18
CA ALA A 124 0.29 -10.36 -5.71
C ALA A 124 0.62 -10.68 -4.24
N THR A 125 1.87 -10.46 -3.82
CA THR A 125 2.26 -10.60 -2.41
C THR A 125 1.52 -9.60 -1.52
N TYR A 126 1.46 -8.32 -1.92
CA TYR A 126 0.67 -7.30 -1.25
C TYR A 126 -0.81 -7.71 -1.11
N THR A 127 -1.43 -8.11 -2.22
CA THR A 127 -2.83 -8.55 -2.23
C THR A 127 -3.03 -9.77 -1.33
N ALA A 128 -2.16 -10.77 -1.39
CA ALA A 128 -2.26 -11.97 -0.57
C ALA A 128 -2.17 -11.65 0.93
N VAL A 129 -1.25 -10.78 1.33
CA VAL A 129 -1.10 -10.35 2.73
C VAL A 129 -2.36 -9.65 3.22
N ILE A 130 -2.86 -8.63 2.51
CA ILE A 130 -4.08 -7.93 2.95
C ILE A 130 -5.30 -8.86 2.91
N CYS A 131 -5.50 -9.65 1.86
CA CYS A 131 -6.61 -10.60 1.77
C CYS A 131 -6.56 -11.63 2.92
N SER A 132 -5.38 -12.12 3.30
CA SER A 132 -5.25 -13.00 4.46
C SER A 132 -5.74 -12.32 5.74
N MET A 133 -5.49 -11.03 5.92
CA MET A 133 -6.01 -10.28 7.07
C MET A 133 -7.54 -10.13 6.99
N VAL A 134 -8.07 -9.84 5.80
CA VAL A 134 -9.53 -9.74 5.57
C VAL A 134 -10.24 -11.04 5.93
N TRP A 135 -9.67 -12.19 5.56
CA TRP A 135 -10.32 -13.49 5.74
C TRP A 135 -10.08 -14.13 7.10
N LEU A 136 -8.91 -13.86 7.71
CA LEU A 136 -8.48 -14.50 8.96
C LEU A 136 -8.81 -13.67 10.19
N LEU A 137 -8.66 -12.35 10.18
CA LEU A 137 -8.89 -11.54 11.40
C LEU A 137 -10.32 -11.72 11.94
N PRO A 138 -11.39 -11.68 11.12
CA PRO A 138 -12.75 -11.83 11.63
C PRO A 138 -13.07 -13.20 12.26
N LEU A 139 -12.18 -14.19 12.15
CA LEU A 139 -12.34 -15.49 12.82
C LEU A 139 -12.06 -15.44 14.32
N PHE A 140 -11.36 -14.40 14.79
CA PHE A 140 -10.94 -14.29 16.18
C PHE A 140 -11.91 -13.40 16.97
N PRO A 141 -12.53 -13.90 18.05
CA PRO A 141 -13.39 -13.09 18.91
C PRO A 141 -12.63 -11.93 19.54
N ALA A 142 -13.19 -10.72 19.46
CA ALA A 142 -12.62 -9.51 20.08
C ALA A 142 -13.72 -8.52 20.41
N LYS A 143 -13.61 -7.80 21.53
CA LYS A 143 -14.57 -6.76 21.92
C LYS A 143 -13.83 -5.46 22.24
N PRO A 144 -14.36 -4.28 21.84
CA PRO A 144 -13.79 -3.00 22.22
C PRO A 144 -13.72 -2.86 23.75
N GLN A 145 -12.55 -2.48 24.27
CA GLN A 145 -12.33 -2.34 25.72
C GLN A 145 -12.36 -0.89 26.20
N VAL A 146 -12.44 0.07 25.27
CA VAL A 146 -12.33 1.50 25.58
C VAL A 146 -13.43 2.27 24.88
N ALA A 147 -14.08 3.17 25.63
CA ALA A 147 -15.10 4.08 25.13
C ALA A 147 -14.47 5.27 24.38
N PRO A 148 -15.19 5.94 23.46
CA PRO A 148 -16.57 5.68 23.05
C PRO A 148 -16.70 4.50 22.08
N ILE A 149 -17.82 3.77 22.15
CA ILE A 149 -18.15 2.67 21.25
C ILE A 149 -19.38 3.07 20.44
N TYR A 150 -19.18 3.35 19.15
CA TYR A 150 -20.25 3.66 18.20
C TYR A 150 -20.55 2.50 17.26
N ASN A 151 -19.55 1.66 16.96
CA ASN A 151 -19.70 0.44 16.15
C ASN A 151 -19.33 -0.77 17.00
N PRO A 152 -20.30 -1.45 17.65
CA PRO A 152 -20.00 -2.65 18.42
C PRO A 152 -19.52 -3.76 17.48
N LEU A 153 -18.47 -4.46 17.89
CA LEU A 153 -17.86 -5.57 17.18
C LEU A 153 -17.58 -6.69 18.18
N ASP A 154 -17.72 -7.93 17.74
CA ASP A 154 -17.47 -9.15 18.52
C ASP A 154 -16.31 -9.99 17.96
N HIS A 155 -15.65 -9.50 16.91
CA HIS A 155 -14.51 -10.11 16.24
C HIS A 155 -13.43 -9.06 15.91
N MET A 156 -12.22 -9.51 15.55
CA MET A 156 -11.18 -8.59 15.09
C MET A 156 -11.57 -7.97 13.74
N MET A 157 -11.46 -6.64 13.66
CA MET A 157 -11.84 -5.89 12.47
C MET A 157 -10.90 -6.21 11.29
N PRO A 158 -11.45 -6.56 10.11
CA PRO A 158 -10.64 -6.70 8.90
C PRO A 158 -10.21 -5.31 8.38
N PRO A 159 -9.03 -5.20 7.74
CA PRO A 159 -8.71 -4.00 6.97
C PRO A 159 -9.64 -3.89 5.75
N PRO A 160 -9.74 -2.71 5.11
CA PRO A 160 -10.35 -2.58 3.80
C PRO A 160 -9.70 -3.52 2.78
N PHE A 161 -10.48 -3.97 1.81
CA PHE A 161 -9.98 -4.82 0.72
C PHE A 161 -8.79 -4.16 0.00
N PRO A 162 -7.75 -4.93 -0.41
CA PRO A 162 -6.57 -4.34 -1.04
C PRO A 162 -6.91 -3.55 -2.30
N LEU A 163 -6.12 -2.50 -2.54
CA LEU A 163 -6.14 -1.78 -3.82
C LEU A 163 -5.75 -2.73 -4.95
N LEU A 164 -6.31 -2.54 -6.14
CA LEU A 164 -6.10 -3.44 -7.29
C LEU A 164 -4.76 -3.20 -7.99
N LEU A 165 -3.67 -3.15 -7.22
CA LEU A 165 -2.30 -2.88 -7.71
C LEU A 165 -1.76 -3.96 -8.66
N ILE A 166 -2.34 -5.16 -8.67
CA ILE A 166 -1.95 -6.25 -9.58
C ILE A 166 -2.11 -5.82 -11.05
N VAL A 167 -3.20 -5.12 -11.40
CA VAL A 167 -3.47 -4.73 -12.79
C VAL A 167 -2.44 -3.72 -13.32
N PRO A 168 -2.17 -2.57 -12.68
CA PRO A 168 -1.14 -1.66 -13.14
C PRO A 168 0.27 -2.28 -13.02
N ALA A 169 0.53 -3.18 -12.06
CA ALA A 169 1.81 -3.89 -11.97
C ALA A 169 2.06 -4.82 -13.17
N LEU A 170 1.02 -5.54 -13.62
CA LEU A 170 1.07 -6.36 -14.84
C LEU A 170 1.38 -5.51 -16.07
N ALA A 171 0.74 -4.35 -16.19
CA ALA A 171 0.99 -3.42 -17.28
C ALA A 171 2.40 -2.83 -17.24
N ILE A 172 2.91 -2.46 -16.06
CA ILE A 172 4.29 -2.00 -15.87
C ILE A 172 5.28 -3.07 -16.31
N ASP A 173 5.10 -4.33 -15.90
CA ASP A 173 5.96 -5.43 -16.31
C ASP A 173 5.93 -5.62 -17.84
N ALA A 174 4.74 -5.59 -18.46
CA ALA A 174 4.59 -5.73 -19.90
C ALA A 174 5.24 -4.57 -20.67
N LEU A 175 5.06 -3.34 -20.19
CA LEU A 175 5.62 -2.11 -20.76
C LEU A 175 7.15 -2.12 -20.67
N LEU A 176 7.69 -2.26 -19.46
CA LEU A 176 9.13 -2.11 -19.21
C LEU A 176 9.93 -3.22 -19.90
N ARG A 177 9.39 -4.42 -20.11
CA ARG A 177 10.06 -5.47 -20.90
C ARG A 177 10.30 -5.08 -22.36
N LYS A 178 9.38 -4.33 -22.96
CA LYS A 178 9.49 -3.90 -24.36
C LYS A 178 10.38 -2.67 -24.53
N MET A 179 10.63 -1.93 -23.45
CA MET A 179 11.41 -0.69 -23.49
C MET A 179 12.90 -0.93 -23.29
N ARG A 180 13.71 -0.24 -24.11
CA ARG A 180 15.17 -0.18 -23.95
C ARG A 180 15.53 0.53 -22.64
N ALA A 181 16.57 0.03 -21.97
CA ALA A 181 16.98 0.51 -20.65
C ALA A 181 17.75 1.86 -20.67
N ASP A 182 18.15 2.32 -21.85
CA ASP A 182 18.95 3.54 -22.11
C ASP A 182 18.16 4.85 -22.01
N ARG A 183 16.82 4.79 -22.02
CA ARG A 183 15.96 5.98 -21.91
C ARG A 183 15.19 5.99 -20.58
N PRO A 184 15.82 6.38 -19.45
CA PRO A 184 15.20 6.31 -18.13
C PRO A 184 14.01 7.27 -17.98
N TRP A 185 14.09 8.47 -18.57
CA TRP A 185 12.97 9.41 -18.53
C TRP A 185 11.77 8.95 -19.36
N LEU A 186 12.00 8.37 -20.54
CA LEU A 186 10.91 7.79 -21.33
C LEU A 186 10.23 6.63 -20.59
N GLN A 187 11.00 5.77 -19.93
CA GLN A 187 10.46 4.70 -19.08
C GLN A 187 9.68 5.27 -17.89
N ALA A 188 10.16 6.32 -17.24
CA ALA A 188 9.46 6.96 -16.13
C ALA A 188 8.13 7.60 -16.56
N VAL A 189 8.14 8.33 -17.69
CA VAL A 189 6.92 8.91 -18.28
C VAL A 189 5.93 7.81 -18.62
N ALA A 190 6.37 6.80 -19.37
CA ALA A 190 5.50 5.70 -19.78
C ALA A 190 4.94 4.93 -18.59
N ALA A 191 5.77 4.58 -17.59
CA ALA A 191 5.33 3.82 -16.43
C ALA A 191 4.42 4.64 -15.50
N GLY A 192 4.71 5.91 -15.28
CA GLY A 192 3.89 6.81 -14.45
C GLY A 192 2.51 7.04 -15.04
N VAL A 193 2.44 7.38 -16.34
CA VAL A 193 1.18 7.54 -17.07
C VAL A 193 0.40 6.23 -17.11
N MET A 194 1.07 5.12 -17.45
CA MET A 194 0.44 3.79 -17.50
C MET A 194 -0.14 3.38 -16.15
N PHE A 195 0.60 3.62 -15.06
CA PHE A 195 0.11 3.35 -13.72
C PHE A 195 -1.15 4.16 -13.43
N PHE A 196 -1.11 5.50 -13.60
CA PHE A 196 -2.27 6.34 -13.31
C PHE A 196 -3.51 5.93 -14.11
N VAL A 197 -3.38 5.79 -15.44
CA VAL A 197 -4.51 5.47 -16.31
C VAL A 197 -5.16 4.14 -15.94
N ILE A 198 -4.34 3.09 -15.79
CA ILE A 198 -4.87 1.75 -15.48
C ILE A 198 -5.41 1.71 -14.05
N PHE A 199 -4.67 2.27 -13.10
CA PHE A 199 -5.07 2.28 -11.69
C PHE A 199 -6.36 3.07 -11.50
N ALA A 200 -6.49 4.26 -12.08
CA ALA A 200 -7.73 5.03 -12.05
C ALA A 200 -8.91 4.26 -12.64
N ALA A 201 -8.74 3.67 -13.83
CA ALA A 201 -9.82 2.93 -14.48
C ALA A 201 -10.33 1.75 -13.63
N VAL A 202 -9.42 0.91 -13.09
CA VAL A 202 -9.84 -0.26 -12.31
C VAL A 202 -10.31 0.11 -10.91
N GLN A 203 -9.63 1.06 -10.27
CA GLN A 203 -9.91 1.41 -8.88
C GLN A 203 -11.20 2.21 -8.75
N TRP A 204 -11.52 3.04 -9.75
CA TRP A 204 -12.78 3.79 -9.79
C TRP A 204 -14.00 2.87 -9.72
N ILE A 205 -14.07 1.90 -10.63
CA ILE A 205 -15.18 0.92 -10.71
C ILE A 205 -15.18 0.04 -9.47
N PHE A 206 -14.00 -0.37 -9.00
CA PHE A 206 -13.90 -1.24 -7.84
C PHE A 206 -14.31 -0.54 -6.54
N ALA A 207 -14.08 0.77 -6.41
CA ALA A 207 -14.54 1.54 -5.28
C ALA A 207 -16.07 1.59 -5.20
N GLU A 208 -16.73 1.80 -6.34
CA GLU A 208 -18.19 1.75 -6.45
C GLU A 208 -18.73 0.38 -6.02
N PHE A 209 -18.09 -0.69 -6.50
CA PHE A 209 -18.42 -2.04 -6.08
C PHE A 209 -18.24 -2.23 -4.56
N LEU A 210 -17.11 -1.80 -3.98
CA LEU A 210 -16.83 -1.93 -2.55
C LEU A 210 -17.81 -1.18 -1.65
N LEU A 211 -18.38 -0.08 -2.14
CA LEU A 211 -19.41 0.70 -1.43
C LEU A 211 -20.83 0.19 -1.68
N SER A 212 -21.04 -0.72 -2.62
CA SER A 212 -22.34 -1.33 -2.87
C SER A 212 -22.65 -2.48 -1.91
N ASP A 213 -23.93 -2.85 -1.82
CA ASP A 213 -24.39 -4.03 -1.08
C ASP A 213 -23.80 -5.34 -1.62
N MET A 214 -23.37 -5.38 -2.90
CA MET A 214 -22.78 -6.59 -3.50
C MET A 214 -21.42 -6.96 -2.88
N ALA A 215 -20.69 -5.98 -2.35
CA ALA A 215 -19.42 -6.20 -1.66
C ALA A 215 -19.60 -6.51 -0.17
N ASP A 216 -20.82 -6.48 0.35
CA ASP A 216 -21.13 -6.84 1.73
C ASP A 216 -21.13 -8.37 1.93
N ASN A 217 -19.95 -8.94 1.91
CA ASN A 217 -19.74 -10.35 2.17
C ASN A 217 -18.38 -10.55 2.82
N ARG A 218 -18.18 -11.75 3.39
CA ARG A 218 -16.94 -12.11 4.09
C ARG A 218 -15.70 -12.05 3.19
N PHE A 219 -15.86 -12.20 1.88
CA PHE A 219 -14.72 -12.21 0.96
C PHE A 219 -14.18 -10.79 0.74
N PHE A 220 -15.06 -9.82 0.47
CA PHE A 220 -14.67 -8.44 0.17
C PHE A 220 -14.66 -7.52 1.40
N ALA A 221 -15.39 -7.86 2.46
CA ALA A 221 -15.59 -7.03 3.64
C ALA A 221 -15.98 -5.57 3.31
N GLY A 222 -16.75 -5.38 2.24
CA GLY A 222 -17.23 -4.09 1.77
C GLY A 222 -18.57 -3.68 2.40
N GLY A 223 -19.36 -2.90 1.66
CA GLY A 223 -20.73 -2.52 2.04
C GLY A 223 -20.83 -1.66 3.29
N GLY A 224 -19.76 -0.95 3.65
CA GLY A 224 -19.77 0.03 4.74
C GLY A 224 -20.04 -0.54 6.13
N LYS A 225 -19.94 -1.86 6.37
CA LYS A 225 -20.21 -2.47 7.69
C LYS A 225 -18.98 -2.53 8.60
N HIS A 226 -17.79 -2.57 8.02
CA HIS A 226 -16.54 -2.72 8.76
C HIS A 226 -15.92 -1.36 9.05
N TRP A 227 -16.27 -0.77 10.21
CA TRP A 227 -15.73 0.50 10.69
C TRP A 227 -15.13 0.39 12.08
N PRO A 228 -14.10 1.19 12.42
CA PRO A 228 -13.51 1.17 13.75
C PRO A 228 -14.57 1.49 14.82
N PHE A 229 -14.53 0.78 15.94
CA PHE A 229 -15.54 0.90 16.99
C PHE A 229 -15.69 2.33 17.54
N PHE A 230 -14.60 3.10 17.57
CA PHE A 230 -14.55 4.46 18.12
C PHE A 230 -14.97 5.54 17.13
N LEU A 231 -15.16 5.21 15.84
CA LEU A 231 -15.49 6.20 14.82
C LEU A 231 -17.01 6.36 14.69
N LYS A 232 -17.54 7.50 15.15
CA LYS A 232 -18.94 7.86 14.89
C LYS A 232 -19.07 8.30 13.43
N ILE A 233 -19.83 7.54 12.64
CA ILE A 233 -20.11 7.84 11.24
C ILE A 233 -21.55 7.47 10.90
N ASP A 234 -22.22 8.40 10.21
CA ASP A 234 -23.57 8.23 9.71
C ASP A 234 -23.66 7.03 8.76
N PRO A 235 -24.68 6.15 8.88
CA PRO A 235 -24.81 4.98 8.02
C PRO A 235 -24.80 5.29 6.52
N LEU A 236 -25.43 6.38 6.07
CA LEU A 236 -25.44 6.76 4.66
C LEU A 236 -24.05 7.22 4.21
N ALA A 237 -23.34 7.96 5.06
CA ALA A 237 -21.98 8.39 4.77
C ALA A 237 -21.00 7.21 4.59
N ARG A 238 -21.29 6.02 5.12
CA ARG A 238 -20.45 4.82 4.95
C ARG A 238 -20.46 4.29 3.53
N LEU A 239 -21.54 4.54 2.78
CA LEU A 239 -21.75 4.05 1.41
C LEU A 239 -21.53 5.14 0.36
N GLN A 240 -21.22 6.36 0.78
CA GLN A 240 -21.04 7.51 -0.10
C GLN A 240 -19.56 7.85 -0.30
N PHE A 241 -19.26 8.40 -1.47
CA PHE A 241 -17.99 9.04 -1.71
C PHE A 241 -17.90 10.35 -0.93
N TRP A 242 -16.86 10.46 -0.11
CA TRP A 242 -16.63 11.64 0.72
C TRP A 242 -15.98 12.74 -0.09
N GLY A 243 -16.48 13.97 0.11
CA GLY A 243 -15.87 15.14 -0.49
C GLY A 243 -15.97 15.22 -2.01
N ALA A 244 -16.78 14.36 -2.65
CA ALA A 244 -16.95 14.35 -4.11
C ALA A 244 -17.25 15.75 -4.66
N ALA A 245 -18.13 16.54 -4.02
CA ALA A 245 -18.44 17.89 -4.49
C ALA A 245 -17.27 18.91 -4.44
N LYS A 246 -16.15 18.63 -3.74
CA LYS A 246 -15.04 19.58 -3.53
C LYS A 246 -13.67 19.06 -4.00
N ASP A 247 -13.45 17.75 -3.90
CA ASP A 247 -12.16 17.10 -4.17
C ASP A 247 -12.31 15.98 -5.20
N GLU A 248 -13.34 15.99 -6.07
CA GLU A 248 -13.44 15.00 -7.14
C GLU A 248 -12.20 15.01 -8.03
N LEU A 249 -11.79 13.82 -8.50
CA LEU A 249 -10.77 13.70 -9.52
C LEU A 249 -11.17 14.53 -10.74
N ASN A 250 -10.42 15.60 -10.98
CA ASN A 250 -10.55 16.49 -12.10
C ASN A 250 -9.26 16.51 -12.94
N VAL A 251 -9.27 17.24 -14.06
CA VAL A 251 -8.11 17.33 -14.97
C VAL A 251 -6.84 17.80 -14.25
N VAL A 252 -6.93 18.77 -13.34
CA VAL A 252 -5.76 19.32 -12.62
C VAL A 252 -5.18 18.26 -11.68
N SER A 253 -5.98 17.69 -10.79
CA SER A 253 -5.55 16.61 -9.88
C SER A 253 -5.07 15.36 -10.63
N GLY A 254 -5.65 15.05 -11.79
CA GLY A 254 -5.18 13.99 -12.68
C GLY A 254 -3.79 14.29 -13.26
N LEU A 255 -3.54 15.52 -13.72
CA LEU A 255 -2.22 15.94 -14.19
C LEU A 255 -1.17 15.94 -13.07
N ILE A 256 -1.54 16.37 -11.86
CA ILE A 256 -0.68 16.30 -10.67
C ILE A 256 -0.37 14.83 -10.34
N SER A 257 -1.38 13.96 -10.33
CA SER A 257 -1.23 12.53 -10.10
C SER A 257 -0.29 11.88 -11.13
N ILE A 258 -0.42 12.25 -12.41
CA ILE A 258 0.50 11.79 -13.46
C ILE A 258 1.92 12.29 -13.16
N ALA A 259 2.12 13.57 -12.86
CA ALA A 259 3.43 14.13 -12.55
C ALA A 259 4.08 13.41 -11.36
N LEU A 260 3.33 13.19 -10.28
CA LEU A 260 3.77 12.43 -9.11
C LEU A 260 4.12 10.98 -9.48
N GLY A 261 3.29 10.33 -10.31
CA GLY A 261 3.54 8.99 -10.83
C GLY A 261 4.83 8.89 -11.65
N ILE A 262 5.12 9.89 -12.47
CA ILE A 262 6.35 9.98 -13.27
C ILE A 262 7.56 10.15 -12.35
N LEU A 263 7.49 11.01 -11.34
CA LEU A 263 8.55 11.21 -10.36
C LEU A 263 8.79 9.94 -9.52
N ALA A 264 7.73 9.29 -9.07
CA ALA A 264 7.77 8.03 -8.35
C ALA A 264 8.39 6.91 -9.19
N ALA A 265 7.98 6.78 -10.46
CA ALA A 265 8.58 5.83 -11.40
C ALA A 265 10.06 6.16 -11.66
N ARG A 266 10.42 7.45 -11.77
CA ARG A 266 11.81 7.88 -11.96
C ARG A 266 12.67 7.50 -10.77
N LEU A 267 12.16 7.68 -9.55
CA LEU A 267 12.81 7.22 -8.32
C LEU A 267 12.95 5.69 -8.32
N GLY A 268 11.90 4.96 -8.68
CA GLY A 268 11.94 3.51 -8.84
C GLY A 268 13.05 3.05 -9.80
N LEU A 269 13.19 3.69 -10.96
CA LEU A 269 14.27 3.38 -11.91
C LEU A 269 15.67 3.68 -11.35
N SER A 270 15.83 4.75 -10.56
CA SER A 270 17.09 5.03 -9.84
C SER A 270 17.41 3.93 -8.84
N ILE A 271 16.42 3.49 -8.06
CA ILE A 271 16.55 2.39 -7.11
C ILE A 271 16.91 1.10 -7.85
N ALA A 272 16.25 0.78 -8.97
CA ALA A 272 16.58 -0.37 -9.81
C ALA A 272 18.03 -0.32 -10.31
N ALA A 273 18.49 0.84 -10.75
CA ALA A 273 19.86 1.03 -11.22
C ALA A 273 20.88 0.84 -10.09
N TRP A 274 20.59 1.35 -8.89
CA TRP A 274 21.44 1.18 -7.71
C TRP A 274 21.46 -0.27 -7.22
N ILE A 275 20.30 -0.92 -7.11
CA ILE A 275 20.17 -2.32 -6.70
C ILE A 275 21.02 -3.24 -7.58
N ARG A 276 21.07 -3.00 -8.90
CA ARG A 276 21.89 -3.79 -9.83
C ARG A 276 23.40 -3.72 -9.57
N ARG A 277 23.87 -2.71 -8.83
CA ARG A 277 25.30 -2.53 -8.51
C ARG A 277 25.70 -3.19 -7.19
N ILE A 278 24.74 -3.66 -6.38
CA ILE A 278 25.03 -4.24 -5.06
C ILE A 278 25.38 -5.72 -5.23
N GLN A 279 26.65 -6.09 -5.04
CA GLN A 279 27.14 -7.47 -5.21
C GLN A 279 27.70 -8.12 -3.94
N ARG A 280 27.33 -7.66 -2.73
CA ARG A 280 27.90 -8.21 -1.48
C ARG A 280 27.89 -9.72 -1.46
#